data_AF-A0A1G2HIZ6-F1
#
_entry.id   AF-A0A1G2HIZ6-F1
#
_cell.length_a   1.000
_cell.length_b   1.000
_cell.length_c   1.000
_cell.angle_alpha   90.00
_cell.angle_beta   90.00
_cell.angle_gamma   90.00
#
_symmetry.space_group_name_H-M   'P 1'
#
loop_
_entity.id
_entity.type
_entity.pdbx_description
1 polymer ?
#
loop_
_entity_poly.entity_id
_entity_poly.type
_entity_poly.pdbx_seq_one_letter_code
_entity_poly.pdbx_strand_id
1 'polypeptide(L)'
;MKSNVNTKKNSETSNGVKRENHIIDATDKVLGRLATQVAVLLRGKNKVGFAPYKDIGDFVIIKNINSLKFTGKKFENKIYYHHSLYLGGLKKTTMKEVYNKKGASEIFKRAVMGMLTKNKLRPLQIKRLKFEK
;
A
#
# COMPACT_ATOMS: atom_id res chain seq x y z
N MET A 1 -15.11 -20.27 -0.49
CA MET A 1 -13.77 -20.04 -1.08
C MET A 1 -12.85 -19.49 0.01
N LYS A 2 -12.01 -20.34 0.60
CA LYS A 2 -11.09 -19.96 1.68
C LYS A 2 -9.89 -19.24 1.06
N SER A 3 -9.65 -17.98 1.41
CA SER A 3 -8.46 -17.24 0.98
C SER A 3 -7.24 -17.77 1.74
N ASN A 4 -6.32 -18.43 1.04
CA ASN A 4 -4.99 -18.77 1.56
C ASN A 4 -4.20 -17.48 1.83
N VAL A 5 -4.20 -17.02 3.08
CA VAL A 5 -3.26 -16.01 3.57
C VAL A 5 -2.28 -16.74 4.47
N ASN A 6 -1.18 -17.23 3.87
CA ASN A 6 -0.07 -17.83 4.61
C ASN A 6 0.63 -16.73 5.43
N THR A 7 0.18 -16.54 6.67
CA THR A 7 0.77 -15.60 7.64
C THR A 7 1.80 -16.35 8.51
N LYS A 8 3.08 -16.26 8.14
CA LYS A 8 4.17 -16.62 9.06
C LYS A 8 4.21 -15.57 10.17
N LYS A 9 3.85 -15.95 11.40
CA LYS A 9 3.75 -15.06 12.57
C LYS A 9 5.12 -14.83 13.22
N ASN A 10 5.74 -13.69 12.93
CA ASN A 10 6.84 -13.13 13.72
C ASN A 10 6.35 -11.82 14.34
N SER A 11 6.42 -11.69 15.68
CA SER A 11 5.93 -10.52 16.41
C SER A 11 7.06 -9.64 16.93
N GLU A 12 7.04 -8.35 16.58
CA GLU A 12 7.97 -7.34 17.09
C GLU A 12 7.24 -6.41 18.07
N THR A 13 7.85 -6.11 19.21
CA THR A 13 7.34 -5.15 20.21
C THR A 13 8.09 -3.83 20.10
N SER A 14 7.40 -2.76 19.68
CA SER A 14 7.91 -1.40 19.75
C SER A 14 6.92 -0.50 20.50
N ASN A 15 7.40 0.18 21.54
CA ASN A 15 6.62 1.03 22.45
C ASN A 15 5.40 0.32 23.08
N GLY A 16 5.57 -0.94 23.49
CA GLY A 16 4.52 -1.73 24.14
C GLY A 16 3.41 -2.22 23.19
N VAL A 17 3.52 -1.97 21.89
CA VAL A 17 2.58 -2.45 20.87
C VAL A 17 3.17 -3.66 20.16
N LYS A 18 2.49 -4.82 20.29
CA LYS A 18 2.80 -6.04 19.52
C LYS A 18 2.34 -5.86 18.09
N ARG A 19 3.29 -5.87 17.15
CA ARG A 19 3.04 -5.81 15.70
C ARG A 19 3.40 -7.15 15.09
N GLU A 20 2.56 -7.63 14.19
CA GLU A 20 2.80 -8.85 13.43
C GLU A 20 3.33 -8.51 12.03
N ASN A 21 4.08 -9.43 11.43
CA ASN A 21 4.49 -9.36 10.03
C ASN A 21 3.51 -10.14 9.16
N HIS A 22 2.81 -9.46 8.24
CA HIS A 22 1.93 -10.10 7.25
C HIS A 22 2.64 -10.18 5.90
N ILE A 23 2.81 -11.39 5.37
CA ILE A 23 3.38 -11.62 4.04
C ILE A 23 2.22 -11.90 3.08
N ILE A 24 2.09 -11.08 2.03
CA ILE A 24 0.99 -11.19 1.05
C ILE A 24 1.58 -11.32 -0.36
N ASP A 25 1.12 -12.34 -1.09
CA ASP A 25 1.43 -12.51 -2.52
C ASP A 25 0.49 -11.66 -3.39
N ALA A 26 1.09 -10.86 -4.28
CA ALA A 26 0.38 -9.97 -5.19
C ALA A 26 -0.04 -10.63 -6.52
N THR A 27 0.37 -11.87 -6.79
CA THR A 27 0.09 -12.58 -8.04
C THR A 27 -1.40 -12.69 -8.32
N ASP A 28 -1.81 -12.29 -9.54
CA ASP A 28 -3.20 -12.24 -10.03
C ASP A 28 -4.18 -11.39 -9.20
N LYS A 29 -3.68 -10.60 -8.25
CA LYS A 29 -4.51 -9.69 -7.46
C LYS A 29 -4.72 -8.38 -8.19
N VAL A 30 -5.94 -7.87 -8.10
CA VAL A 30 -6.28 -6.55 -8.64
C VAL A 30 -5.75 -5.45 -7.71
N LEU A 31 -5.03 -4.47 -8.28
CA LEU A 31 -4.41 -3.34 -7.56
C LEU A 31 -5.25 -2.79 -6.41
N GLY A 32 -6.48 -2.35 -6.71
CA GLY A 32 -7.34 -1.68 -5.74
C GLY A 32 -7.80 -2.60 -4.61
N ARG A 33 -8.20 -3.84 -4.94
CA ARG A 33 -8.71 -4.80 -3.94
C ARG A 33 -7.61 -5.19 -2.95
N LEU A 34 -6.41 -5.44 -3.46
CA LEU A 34 -5.25 -5.74 -2.61
C LEU A 34 -4.87 -4.53 -1.75
N ALA A 35 -4.82 -3.33 -2.33
CA ALA A 35 -4.50 -2.11 -1.58
C ALA A 35 -5.46 -1.85 -0.41
N THR A 36 -6.75 -2.14 -0.57
CA THR A 36 -7.75 -1.96 0.51
C THR A 36 -7.48 -2.89 1.68
N GLN A 37 -7.20 -4.17 1.41
CA GLN A 37 -6.87 -5.14 2.46
C GLN A 37 -5.59 -4.74 3.20
N VAL A 38 -4.56 -4.33 2.45
CA VAL A 38 -3.30 -3.86 3.01
C VAL A 38 -3.50 -2.60 3.88
N ALA A 39 -4.32 -1.65 3.45
CA ALA A 39 -4.60 -0.44 4.22
C ALA A 39 -5.29 -0.72 5.57
N VAL A 40 -6.15 -1.76 5.64
CA VAL A 40 -6.80 -2.20 6.89
C VAL A 40 -5.76 -2.75 7.87
N LEU A 41 -4.85 -3.60 7.40
CA LEU A 41 -3.75 -4.17 8.20
C LEU A 41 -2.79 -3.09 8.69
N LEU A 42 -2.39 -2.17 7.81
CA LEU A 42 -1.51 -1.05 8.17
C LEU A 42 -2.16 -0.10 9.17
N ARG A 43 -3.49 0.00 9.21
CA ARG A 43 -4.21 0.81 10.19
C ARG A 43 -4.42 0.09 11.53
N GLY A 44 -4.41 -1.24 11.53
CA GLY A 44 -4.67 -2.06 12.71
C GLY A 44 -6.15 -2.26 13.01
N LYS A 45 -7.05 -2.02 12.04
CA LYS A 45 -8.51 -2.19 12.20
C LYS A 45 -8.94 -3.65 12.39
N ASN A 46 -8.04 -4.59 12.11
CA ASN A 46 -8.21 -6.02 12.38
C ASN A 46 -8.06 -6.38 13.86
N LYS A 47 -7.46 -5.51 14.69
CA LYS A 47 -7.22 -5.77 16.11
C LYS A 47 -8.33 -5.15 16.96
N VAL A 48 -8.75 -5.88 17.99
CA VAL A 48 -9.79 -5.44 18.94
C VAL A 48 -9.41 -4.14 19.66
N GLY A 49 -8.13 -3.95 19.97
CA GLY A 49 -7.61 -2.75 20.62
C GLY A 49 -7.48 -1.52 19.72
N PHE A 50 -8.15 -1.47 18.56
CA PHE A 50 -8.04 -0.35 17.62
C PHE A 50 -8.52 0.96 18.23
N ALA A 51 -7.63 1.95 18.30
CA ALA A 51 -7.94 3.32 18.68
C ALA A 51 -7.48 4.28 17.56
N PRO A 52 -8.33 5.20 17.05
CA PRO A 52 -7.99 6.04 15.89
C PRO A 52 -6.75 6.92 16.05
N TYR A 53 -6.43 7.32 17.29
CA TYR A 53 -5.28 8.17 17.61
C TYR A 53 -3.99 7.37 17.86
N LYS A 54 -4.09 6.06 18.09
CA LYS A 54 -2.95 5.19 18.43
C LYS A 54 -2.53 4.38 17.22
N ASP A 55 -1.22 4.32 16.98
CA ASP A 55 -0.67 3.50 15.90
C ASP A 55 -0.45 2.04 16.36
N ILE A 56 -1.38 1.15 16.00
CA ILE A 56 -1.38 -0.27 16.41
C ILE A 56 -1.28 -1.23 15.22
N GLY A 57 -1.19 -0.69 14.00
CA GLY A 57 -1.14 -1.45 12.77
C GLY A 57 0.09 -2.36 12.64
N ASP A 58 -0.02 -3.31 11.74
CA ASP A 58 0.99 -4.33 11.49
C ASP A 58 1.96 -3.96 10.36
N PHE A 59 3.02 -4.73 10.24
CA PHE A 59 3.90 -4.68 9.07
C PHE A 59 3.31 -5.53 7.95
N VAL A 60 3.39 -5.00 6.72
CA VAL A 60 2.91 -5.72 5.54
C VAL A 60 4.05 -5.81 4.54
N ILE A 61 4.42 -7.04 4.21
CA ILE A 61 5.46 -7.38 3.24
C ILE A 61 4.74 -7.96 2.02
N ILE A 62 4.94 -7.34 0.86
CA ILE A 62 4.32 -7.78 -0.39
C ILE A 62 5.35 -8.48 -1.27
N LYS A 63 4.99 -9.68 -1.74
CA LYS A 63 5.76 -10.49 -2.69
C LYS A 63 5.19 -10.36 -4.11
N ASN A 64 6.05 -10.58 -5.12
CA ASN A 64 5.67 -10.65 -6.54
C ASN A 64 4.87 -9.44 -7.04
N ILE A 65 5.27 -8.23 -6.66
CA ILE A 65 4.51 -7.01 -6.98
C ILE A 65 4.36 -6.75 -8.49
N ASN A 66 5.27 -7.29 -9.30
CA ASN A 66 5.24 -7.15 -10.76
C ASN A 66 4.10 -7.95 -11.41
N SER A 67 3.63 -9.01 -10.77
CA SER A 67 2.55 -9.89 -11.27
C SER A 67 1.15 -9.37 -10.94
N LEU A 68 1.05 -8.07 -10.61
CA LEU A 68 -0.18 -7.44 -10.17
C LEU A 68 -1.07 -7.06 -11.36
N LYS A 69 -2.36 -7.36 -11.25
CA LYS A 69 -3.31 -7.19 -12.36
C LYS A 69 -3.89 -5.77 -12.39
N PHE A 70 -3.71 -5.10 -13.52
CA PHE A 70 -4.43 -3.87 -13.87
C PHE A 70 -5.68 -4.23 -14.66
N THR A 71 -6.82 -3.64 -14.30
CA THR A 71 -8.10 -3.93 -14.96
C THR A 71 -8.33 -2.98 -16.14
N GLY A 72 -8.70 -3.54 -17.30
CA GLY A 72 -8.98 -2.78 -18.53
C GLY A 72 -7.77 -1.96 -19.02
N LYS A 73 -8.04 -0.84 -19.68
CA LYS A 73 -7.01 0.08 -20.24
C LYS A 73 -6.40 1.05 -19.21
N LYS A 74 -6.55 0.78 -17.90
CA LYS A 74 -6.10 1.69 -16.84
C LYS A 74 -4.59 1.87 -16.80
N PHE A 75 -3.83 0.85 -17.18
CA PHE A 75 -2.37 0.90 -17.19
C PHE A 75 -1.85 2.00 -18.14
N GLU A 76 -2.54 2.21 -19.26
CA GLU A 76 -2.18 3.20 -20.27
C GLU A 76 -2.86 4.54 -20.02
N ASN A 77 -4.15 4.51 -19.70
CA ASN A 77 -4.98 5.72 -19.66
C ASN A 77 -4.94 6.47 -18.34
N LYS A 78 -4.44 5.86 -17.25
CA LYS A 78 -4.44 6.54 -15.95
C LYS A 78 -3.33 7.57 -15.89
N ILE A 79 -3.71 8.84 -15.75
CA ILE A 79 -2.77 9.97 -15.62
C ILE A 79 -2.64 10.35 -14.14
N TYR A 80 -1.39 10.52 -13.71
CA TYR A 80 -1.03 11.15 -12.44
C TYR A 80 -0.73 12.64 -12.69
N TYR A 81 -1.42 13.51 -11.95
CA TYR A 81 -1.23 14.95 -12.01
C TYR A 81 -0.42 15.43 -10.82
N HIS A 82 0.48 16.38 -11.05
CA HIS A 82 1.23 17.09 -10.02
C HIS A 82 1.40 18.54 -10.45
N HIS A 83 1.20 19.49 -9.55
CA HIS A 83 1.36 20.91 -9.85
C HIS A 83 2.51 21.51 -9.02
N SER A 84 3.37 22.33 -9.62
CA SER A 84 4.49 22.97 -8.91
C SER A 84 4.13 24.27 -8.19
N LEU A 85 2.87 24.73 -8.29
CA LEU A 85 2.34 26.02 -7.77
C LEU A 85 2.74 27.28 -8.57
N TYR A 86 3.47 27.13 -9.68
CA TYR A 86 3.73 28.22 -10.63
C TYR A 86 2.74 28.18 -11.80
N LEU A 87 2.52 29.33 -12.48
CA LEU A 87 1.72 29.37 -13.70
C LEU A 87 2.28 28.39 -14.75
N GLY A 88 1.41 27.58 -15.36
CA GLY A 88 1.82 26.53 -16.30
C GLY A 88 2.53 25.32 -15.67
N GLY A 89 2.59 25.23 -14.34
CA GLY A 89 3.33 24.21 -13.60
C GLY A 89 2.71 22.81 -13.53
N LEU A 90 1.73 22.49 -14.41
CA LEU A 90 1.03 21.21 -14.40
C LEU A 90 1.86 20.12 -15.08
N LYS A 91 2.29 19.14 -14.29
CA LYS A 91 2.97 17.93 -14.75
C LYS A 91 1.98 16.79 -14.83
N LYS A 92 1.96 16.10 -15.97
CA LYS A 92 1.15 14.90 -16.25
C LYS A 92 2.09 13.74 -16.48
N THR A 93 1.81 12.59 -15.90
CA THR A 93 2.61 11.37 -16.09
C THR A 93 1.67 10.19 -16.17
N THR A 94 1.76 9.38 -17.22
CA THR A 94 0.93 8.18 -17.36
C THR A 94 1.35 7.10 -16.35
N MET A 95 0.44 6.19 -16.01
CA MET A 95 0.74 5.07 -15.12
C MET A 95 1.82 4.17 -15.71
N LYS A 96 1.81 3.95 -17.03
CA LYS A 96 2.87 3.27 -17.78
C LYS A 96 4.24 3.92 -17.57
N GLU A 97 4.35 5.25 -17.69
CA GLU A 97 5.61 5.95 -17.42
C GLU A 97 6.07 5.83 -15.97
N VAL A 98 5.15 5.89 -15.01
CA VAL A 98 5.49 5.69 -13.58
C VAL A 98 5.99 4.26 -13.36
N TYR A 99 5.35 3.27 -13.98
CA TYR A 99 5.76 1.87 -13.91
C TYR A 99 7.18 1.70 -14.44
N ASN A 100 7.49 2.28 -15.60
CA ASN A 100 8.81 2.17 -16.21
C ASN A 100 9.90 2.88 -15.38
N LYS A 101 9.60 4.03 -14.78
CA LYS A 101 10.58 4.82 -14.01
C LYS A 101 10.80 4.31 -12.59
N LYS A 102 9.75 3.82 -11.92
CA LYS A 102 9.76 3.52 -10.47
C LYS A 102 9.28 2.13 -10.12
N GLY A 103 8.75 1.38 -11.07
CA GLY A 103 8.22 0.03 -10.87
C GLY A 103 6.78 -0.03 -10.33
N ALA A 104 6.26 -1.26 -10.23
CA ALA A 104 4.93 -1.54 -9.71
C ALA A 104 4.76 -1.16 -8.22
N SER A 105 5.85 -1.20 -7.45
CA SER A 105 5.88 -0.89 -6.02
C SER A 105 5.43 0.54 -5.71
N GLU A 106 5.88 1.53 -6.49
CA GLU A 106 5.48 2.92 -6.32
C GLU A 106 3.99 3.14 -6.65
N ILE A 107 3.49 2.50 -7.70
CA ILE A 107 2.07 2.56 -8.07
C ILE A 107 1.21 1.98 -6.94
N PHE A 108 1.63 0.82 -6.41
CA PHE A 108 0.95 0.18 -5.29
C PHE A 108 1.00 1.02 -4.02
N LYS A 109 2.17 1.58 -3.69
CA LYS A 109 2.37 2.46 -2.54
C LYS A 109 1.48 3.70 -2.63
N ARG A 110 1.35 4.33 -3.80
CA ARG A 110 0.43 5.46 -4.02
C ARG A 110 -1.02 5.07 -3.83
N ALA A 111 -1.41 3.89 -4.31
CA ALA A 111 -2.77 3.38 -4.14
C ALA A 111 -3.09 3.17 -2.64
N VAL A 112 -2.20 2.53 -1.89
CA VAL A 112 -2.35 2.33 -0.43
C VAL A 112 -2.34 3.66 0.32
N MET A 113 -1.43 4.58 -0.01
CA MET A 113 -1.34 5.89 0.63
C MET A 113 -2.63 6.71 0.45
N GLY A 114 -3.30 6.58 -0.70
CA GLY A 114 -4.60 7.19 -0.95
C GLY A 114 -5.73 6.65 -0.07
N MET A 115 -5.59 5.42 0.46
CA MET A 115 -6.58 4.78 1.34
C MET A 115 -6.36 5.07 2.83
N LEU A 116 -5.26 5.75 3.19
CA LEU A 116 -4.96 6.15 4.56
C LEU A 116 -5.46 7.58 4.84
N THR A 117 -5.90 7.82 6.08
CA THR A 117 -6.33 9.14 6.55
C THR A 117 -5.18 10.14 6.47
N LYS A 118 -5.42 11.35 5.96
CA LYS A 118 -4.38 12.37 5.79
C LYS A 118 -4.03 13.04 7.14
N ASN A 119 -3.20 12.39 7.94
CA ASN A 119 -2.75 12.89 9.24
C ASN A 119 -1.25 12.62 9.49
N LYS A 120 -0.74 13.01 10.68
CA LYS A 120 0.66 12.78 11.10
C LYS A 120 1.02 11.29 11.23
N LEU A 121 0.03 10.41 11.41
CA LEU A 121 0.25 8.96 11.51
C LEU A 121 0.47 8.32 10.13
N ARG A 122 -0.15 8.83 9.07
CA ARG A 122 -0.02 8.30 7.70
C ARG A 122 1.43 8.03 7.24
N PRO A 123 2.40 8.96 7.38
CA PRO A 123 3.79 8.69 7.00
C PRO A 123 4.44 7.58 7.85
N LEU A 124 4.00 7.40 9.10
CA LEU A 124 4.48 6.30 9.95
C LEU A 124 3.88 4.97 9.48
N GLN A 125 2.58 4.95 9.20
CA GLN A 125 1.86 3.76 8.73
C GLN A 125 2.40 3.27 7.38
N ILE A 126 2.65 4.18 6.43
CA ILE A 126 3.13 3.80 5.09
C ILE A 126 4.57 3.28 5.11
N LYS A 127 5.41 3.69 6.08
CA LYS A 127 6.78 3.17 6.25
C LYS A 127 6.81 1.68 6.60
N ARG A 128 5.72 1.15 7.17
CA ARG A 128 5.59 -0.29 7.49
C ARG A 128 5.24 -1.16 6.29
N LEU A 129 4.85 -0.56 5.17
CA LEU A 129 4.68 -1.27 3.91
C LEU A 129 6.06 -1.55 3.31
N LYS A 130 6.43 -2.82 3.24
CA LYS A 130 7.68 -3.30 2.64
C LYS A 130 7.38 -4.12 1.40
N PHE A 131 8.32 -4.11 0.47
CA PHE A 131 8.27 -4.92 -0.74
C PHE A 131 9.46 -5.86 -0.73
N GLU A 132 9.21 -7.15 -0.95
CA GLU A 132 10.24 -8.13 -1.21
C GLU A 132 10.52 -8.13 -2.71
N LYS A 133 11.80 -8.17 -3.10
CA LYS A 133 12.19 -8.24 -4.50
C LYS A 133 12.06 -9.66 -5.03
#